data_AF-A0A2T0SCQ4-F1
#
_entry.id   AF-A0A2T0SCQ4-F1
#
_cell.length_a   1.000
_cell.length_b   1.000
_cell.length_c   1.000
_cell.angle_alpha   90.00
_cell.angle_beta   90.00
_cell.angle_gamma   90.00
#
_symmetry.space_group_name_H-M   'P 1'
#
loop_
_entity.id
_entity.type
_entity.pdbx_description
1 polymer ?
#
loop_
_entity_poly.entity_id
_entity_poly.type
_entity_poly.pdbx_seq_one_letter_code
_entity_poly.pdbx_strand_id
1 'polypeptide(L)'
;MSVAAPDPDVAAPPADRPAEGLWERAGGWNGIVTAAGILAVSRIVQLLLLVGLDRATEQPAGLRSNLLIWDGGWFLRAAAGYPQGYTYGQGGELEGNELAFFPLYPLLIRGLSHLGLDPGSAALAVSWLASLGAAVALHLLGTTLYGRRSGYALVVICCTAPMSVVLSMAYSESLFIALVAGMLVAAHRRVWWAAGLLGLACALTRPTGAAAAVALAVAAILAVREDPAKKWQPLTAAAVALAGVPAFLGWVGWRVGEADAWFKIQAAEWGTAFDFGSSILTFLGDTLTTGDGWVPMSVALILVAAAVAAGVALAGRPWLPLAVYGVVAMVLVYGQAGYYHSKPRLLLPVLLTLLPAVVAAGRARPRVAILAIAAWAAFGLWYGAYMVAVWPYTI
;
A
#
# COMPACT_ATOMS: atom_id res chain seq x y z
N MET A 1 62.95 -21.77 12.27
CA MET A 1 61.56 -21.25 12.25
C MET A 1 61.50 -20.06 13.19
N SER A 2 61.54 -18.85 12.64
CA SER A 2 61.46 -17.59 13.39
C SER A 2 59.99 -17.17 13.46
N VAL A 3 59.47 -16.96 14.66
CA VAL A 3 58.12 -16.45 14.89
C VAL A 3 58.18 -14.92 14.77
N ALA A 4 57.56 -14.38 13.72
CA ALA A 4 57.45 -12.94 13.52
C ALA A 4 56.49 -12.33 14.55
N ALA A 5 56.91 -11.24 15.19
CA ALA A 5 56.08 -10.43 16.08
C ALA A 5 55.01 -9.66 15.28
N PRO A 6 53.81 -9.43 15.84
CA PRO A 6 52.76 -8.67 15.16
C PRO A 6 53.10 -7.17 15.11
N ASP A 7 52.83 -6.59 13.94
CA ASP A 7 53.00 -5.20 13.56
C ASP A 7 52.12 -4.26 14.43
N PRO A 8 52.65 -3.22 15.10
CA PRO A 8 51.89 -2.42 16.07
C PRO A 8 51.04 -1.30 15.46
N ASP A 9 50.88 -1.20 14.14
CA ASP A 9 50.32 0.01 13.50
C ASP A 9 48.97 -0.19 12.77
N VAL A 10 48.09 -1.02 13.31
CA VAL A 10 46.66 -0.99 12.94
C VAL A 10 45.98 0.10 13.74
N ALA A 11 46.06 1.34 13.23
CA ALA A 11 45.31 2.47 13.74
C ALA A 11 43.83 2.09 13.92
N ALA A 12 43.37 2.09 15.17
CA ALA A 12 41.96 1.92 15.50
C ALA A 12 41.14 2.96 14.72
N PRO A 13 40.01 2.57 14.09
CA PRO A 13 39.17 3.53 13.39
C PRO A 13 38.74 4.63 14.37
N PRO A 14 38.76 5.91 13.96
CA PRO A 14 38.46 7.02 14.85
C PRO A 14 37.05 6.83 15.42
N ALA A 15 36.98 6.70 16.75
CA ALA A 15 35.75 6.82 17.51
C ALA A 15 35.18 8.25 17.34
N ASP A 16 33.84 8.34 17.41
CA ASP A 16 33.06 9.59 17.49
C ASP A 16 32.81 10.40 16.20
N ARG A 17 32.22 9.76 15.18
CA ARG A 17 31.20 10.48 14.40
C ARG A 17 29.85 10.28 15.09
N PRO A 18 29.12 11.36 15.46
CA PRO A 18 27.75 11.20 15.95
C PRO A 18 26.95 10.44 14.88
N ALA A 19 26.23 9.40 15.29
CA ALA A 19 25.43 8.60 14.38
C ALA A 19 24.45 9.51 13.63
N GLU A 20 24.68 9.73 12.33
CA GLU A 20 23.88 10.63 11.50
C GLU A 20 22.38 10.34 11.67
N GLY A 21 21.63 11.38 11.98
CA GLY A 21 20.19 11.26 12.16
C GLY A 21 19.52 10.76 10.89
N LEU A 22 18.35 10.09 11.00
CA LEU A 22 17.62 9.63 9.80
C LEU A 22 17.36 10.79 8.82
N TRP A 23 17.10 11.98 9.33
CA TRP A 23 16.90 13.18 8.52
C TRP A 23 18.11 13.49 7.63
N GLU A 24 19.31 13.46 8.18
CA GLU A 24 20.56 13.71 7.45
C GLU A 24 20.85 12.56 6.46
N ARG A 25 20.69 11.31 6.91
CA ARG A 25 20.83 10.12 6.04
C ARG A 25 19.84 10.15 4.87
N ALA A 26 18.65 10.70 5.07
CA ALA A 26 17.64 10.88 4.04
C ALA A 26 17.97 12.05 3.09
N GLY A 27 18.98 12.87 3.36
CA GLY A 27 19.35 14.03 2.56
C GLY A 27 18.61 15.32 2.96
N GLY A 28 18.03 15.36 4.17
CA GLY A 28 17.28 16.49 4.69
C GLY A 28 16.17 16.95 3.75
N TRP A 29 16.00 18.27 3.63
CA TRP A 29 15.01 18.87 2.74
C TRP A 29 15.21 18.47 1.27
N ASN A 30 16.45 18.39 0.79
CA ASN A 30 16.73 17.98 -0.58
C ASN A 30 16.23 16.56 -0.86
N GLY A 31 16.35 15.68 0.13
CA GLY A 31 15.80 14.32 0.04
C GLY A 31 14.29 14.28 -0.07
N ILE A 32 13.61 15.07 0.76
CA ILE A 32 12.15 15.19 0.74
C ILE A 32 11.67 15.81 -0.57
N VAL A 33 12.29 16.90 -1.04
CA VAL A 33 11.97 17.53 -2.32
C VAL A 33 12.20 16.57 -3.48
N THR A 34 13.26 15.77 -3.44
CA THR A 34 13.53 14.76 -4.49
C THR A 34 12.45 13.69 -4.51
N ALA A 35 12.06 13.15 -3.34
CA ALA A 35 10.99 12.15 -3.25
C ALA A 35 9.64 12.72 -3.74
N ALA A 36 9.31 13.95 -3.34
CA ALA A 36 8.12 14.65 -3.82
C ALA A 36 8.17 14.95 -5.33
N GLY A 37 9.34 15.29 -5.87
CA GLY A 37 9.56 15.50 -7.30
C GLY A 37 9.38 14.23 -8.12
N ILE A 38 9.90 13.09 -7.63
CA ILE A 38 9.66 11.77 -8.25
C ILE A 38 8.16 11.47 -8.31
N LEU A 39 7.44 11.68 -7.20
CA LEU A 39 5.99 11.53 -7.18
C LEU A 39 5.34 12.46 -8.21
N ALA A 40 5.62 13.77 -8.16
CA ALA A 40 5.01 14.74 -9.06
C ALA A 40 5.20 14.38 -10.53
N VAL A 41 6.43 14.04 -10.95
CA VAL A 41 6.72 13.62 -12.32
C VAL A 41 5.94 12.35 -12.68
N SER A 42 5.94 11.33 -11.82
CA SER A 42 5.20 10.08 -12.07
C SER A 42 3.69 10.32 -12.21
N ARG A 43 3.11 11.21 -11.39
CA ARG A 43 1.69 11.56 -11.42
C ARG A 43 1.34 12.37 -12.66
N ILE A 44 2.17 13.35 -13.05
CA ILE A 44 1.97 14.11 -14.29
C ILE A 44 1.96 13.17 -15.50
N VAL A 45 2.96 12.29 -15.62
CA VAL A 45 3.02 11.32 -16.73
C VAL A 45 1.82 10.36 -16.70
N GLN A 46 1.44 9.85 -15.53
CA GLN A 46 0.25 9.00 -15.36
C GLN A 46 -1.03 9.69 -15.86
N LEU A 47 -1.25 10.94 -15.47
CA LEU A 47 -2.44 11.70 -15.82
C LEU A 47 -2.46 12.07 -17.31
N LEU A 48 -1.30 12.38 -17.90
CA LEU A 48 -1.18 12.62 -19.35
C LEU A 48 -1.51 11.36 -20.16
N LEU A 49 -0.99 10.20 -19.74
CA LEU A 49 -1.32 8.91 -20.37
C LEU A 49 -2.80 8.59 -20.23
N LEU A 50 -3.37 8.80 -19.03
CA LEU A 50 -4.81 8.58 -18.79
C LEU A 50 -5.67 9.45 -19.70
N VAL A 51 -5.37 10.75 -19.79
CA VAL A 51 -6.08 11.69 -20.66
C VAL A 51 -5.91 11.32 -22.14
N GLY A 52 -4.71 10.90 -22.55
CA GLY A 52 -4.43 10.49 -23.92
C GLY A 52 -5.22 9.25 -24.33
N LEU A 53 -5.25 8.23 -23.47
CA LEU A 53 -6.00 6.99 -23.71
C LEU A 53 -7.51 7.21 -23.64
N ASP A 54 -8.01 7.95 -22.66
CA ASP A 54 -9.44 8.27 -22.52
C ASP A 54 -9.97 8.99 -23.77
N ARG A 55 -9.23 9.96 -24.30
CA ARG A 55 -9.60 10.66 -25.55
C ARG A 55 -9.57 9.80 -26.80
N ALA A 56 -8.85 8.68 -26.76
CA ALA A 56 -8.79 7.74 -27.87
C ALA A 56 -9.95 6.72 -27.83
N THR A 57 -10.74 6.69 -26.75
CA THR A 57 -11.95 5.85 -26.67
C THR A 57 -13.11 6.46 -27.45
N GLU A 58 -14.11 5.63 -27.78
CA GLU A 58 -15.33 6.08 -28.47
C GLU A 58 -16.16 7.06 -27.62
N GLN A 59 -16.12 6.92 -26.30
CA GLN A 59 -16.87 7.74 -25.36
C GLN A 59 -15.96 8.22 -24.22
N PRO A 60 -15.16 9.29 -24.44
CA PRO A 60 -14.27 9.82 -23.41
C PRO A 60 -15.04 10.28 -22.18
N ALA A 61 -14.76 9.69 -21.01
CA ALA A 61 -15.44 10.03 -19.76
C ALA A 61 -14.91 11.33 -19.14
N GLY A 62 -13.67 11.72 -19.49
CA GLY A 62 -12.98 12.87 -18.97
C GLY A 62 -12.23 12.58 -17.67
N LEU A 63 -11.15 13.33 -17.45
CA LEU A 63 -10.20 13.07 -16.38
C LEU A 63 -10.85 12.97 -14.99
N ARG A 64 -11.72 13.92 -14.66
CA ARG A 64 -12.36 13.94 -13.33
C ARG A 64 -13.24 12.72 -13.12
N SER A 65 -13.99 12.29 -14.13
CA SER A 65 -14.82 11.09 -14.04
C SER A 65 -13.95 9.86 -13.79
N ASN A 66 -12.91 9.66 -14.60
CA ASN A 66 -11.96 8.56 -14.46
C ASN A 66 -11.26 8.50 -13.10
N LEU A 67 -11.07 9.63 -12.42
CA LEU A 67 -10.49 9.65 -11.07
C LEU A 67 -11.49 9.34 -9.95
N LEU A 68 -12.80 9.34 -10.22
CA LEU A 68 -13.88 9.19 -9.23
C LEU A 68 -14.70 7.88 -9.38
N ILE A 69 -14.46 7.08 -10.43
CA ILE A 69 -15.20 5.83 -10.69
C ILE A 69 -14.97 4.75 -9.63
N TRP A 70 -15.83 3.72 -9.65
CA TRP A 70 -15.74 2.49 -8.86
C TRP A 70 -15.68 2.72 -7.34
N ASP A 71 -14.60 2.32 -6.64
CA ASP A 71 -14.48 2.51 -5.18
C ASP A 71 -14.55 3.99 -4.80
N GLY A 72 -14.19 4.91 -5.72
CA GLY A 72 -14.36 6.35 -5.51
C GLY A 72 -15.81 6.70 -5.20
N GLY A 73 -16.76 6.17 -5.97
CA GLY A 73 -18.19 6.35 -5.74
C GLY A 73 -18.63 5.82 -4.37
N TRP A 74 -18.13 4.65 -3.96
CA TRP A 74 -18.43 4.06 -2.66
C TRP A 74 -17.88 4.90 -1.49
N PHE A 75 -16.65 5.39 -1.59
CA PHE A 75 -16.07 6.28 -0.59
C PHE A 75 -16.82 7.60 -0.47
N LEU A 76 -17.30 8.16 -1.59
CA LEU A 76 -18.13 9.38 -1.59
C LEU A 76 -19.48 9.14 -0.91
N ARG A 77 -20.14 8.00 -1.15
CA ARG A 77 -21.38 7.63 -0.47
C ARG A 77 -21.15 7.43 1.03
N ALA A 78 -20.10 6.69 1.41
CA ALA A 78 -19.72 6.51 2.82
C ALA A 78 -19.41 7.84 3.52
N ALA A 79 -18.82 8.81 2.81
CA ALA A 79 -18.56 10.14 3.34
C ALA A 79 -19.86 10.95 3.57
N ALA A 80 -20.90 10.72 2.75
CA ALA A 80 -22.23 11.29 2.97
C ALA A 80 -22.94 10.65 4.18
N GLY A 81 -22.71 9.36 4.42
CA GLY A 81 -23.19 8.66 5.59
C GLY A 81 -23.15 7.15 5.41
N TYR A 82 -23.26 6.43 6.53
CA TYR A 82 -23.38 4.98 6.52
C TYR A 82 -24.84 4.58 6.79
N PRO A 83 -25.39 3.60 6.07
CA PRO A 83 -26.74 3.11 6.29
C PRO A 83 -26.87 2.41 7.64
N GLN A 84 -28.10 2.27 8.15
CA GLN A 84 -28.38 1.65 9.45
C GLN A 84 -28.40 0.11 9.40
N GLY A 85 -28.49 -0.50 8.22
CA GLY A 85 -28.65 -1.94 8.09
C GLY A 85 -28.24 -2.43 6.71
N TYR A 86 -28.73 -3.61 6.35
CA TYR A 86 -28.61 -4.15 5.01
C TYR A 86 -29.38 -3.30 3.99
N THR A 87 -28.88 -3.31 2.75
CA THR A 87 -29.55 -2.75 1.58
C THR A 87 -30.03 -3.91 0.73
N TYR A 88 -31.24 -3.80 0.18
CA TYR A 88 -31.83 -4.83 -0.66
C TYR A 88 -32.23 -4.24 -2.01
N GLY A 89 -31.97 -4.99 -3.07
CA GLY A 89 -32.37 -4.66 -4.43
C GLY A 89 -33.87 -4.81 -4.65
N GLN A 90 -34.33 -4.50 -5.87
CA GLN A 90 -35.76 -4.56 -6.20
C GLN A 90 -36.34 -5.99 -6.10
N GLY A 91 -35.52 -7.03 -6.29
CA GLY A 91 -35.92 -8.42 -6.16
C GLY A 91 -35.84 -8.97 -4.73
N GLY A 92 -35.41 -8.17 -3.76
CA GLY A 92 -35.23 -8.58 -2.36
C GLY A 92 -33.90 -9.29 -2.07
N GLU A 93 -33.02 -9.40 -3.07
CA GLU A 93 -31.63 -9.82 -2.89
C GLU A 93 -30.86 -8.82 -2.04
N LEU A 94 -29.93 -9.33 -1.22
CA LEU A 94 -28.99 -8.50 -0.48
C LEU A 94 -28.01 -7.85 -1.45
N GLU A 95 -27.79 -6.54 -1.31
CA GLU A 95 -26.81 -5.77 -2.09
C GLU A 95 -25.69 -5.22 -1.20
N GLY A 96 -24.58 -4.82 -1.83
CA GLY A 96 -23.52 -4.12 -1.14
C GLY A 96 -23.95 -2.72 -0.72
N ASN A 97 -23.34 -2.25 0.37
CA ASN A 97 -23.53 -0.87 0.78
C ASN A 97 -22.26 -0.30 1.42
N GLU A 98 -22.33 0.97 1.85
CA GLU A 98 -21.21 1.74 2.35
C GLU A 98 -20.53 1.11 3.56
N LEU A 99 -21.24 0.27 4.35
CA LEU A 99 -20.67 -0.41 5.53
C LEU A 99 -19.51 -1.35 5.17
N ALA A 100 -19.38 -1.74 3.90
CA ALA A 100 -18.23 -2.47 3.39
C ALA A 100 -16.92 -1.64 3.44
N PHE A 101 -17.02 -0.31 3.42
CA PHE A 101 -15.88 0.61 3.29
C PHE A 101 -15.47 1.17 4.65
N PHE A 102 -14.18 1.04 4.95
CA PHE A 102 -13.58 1.45 6.21
C PHE A 102 -13.55 2.99 6.36
N PRO A 103 -13.61 3.51 7.60
CA PRO A 103 -14.11 4.86 7.84
C PRO A 103 -13.08 5.97 7.68
N LEU A 104 -11.77 5.71 7.79
CA LEU A 104 -10.80 6.81 7.88
C LEU A 104 -10.79 7.69 6.63
N TYR A 105 -10.79 7.10 5.43
CA TYR A 105 -10.78 7.87 4.19
C TYR A 105 -12.10 8.64 3.97
N PRO A 106 -13.30 8.04 4.10
CA PRO A 106 -14.59 8.77 4.13
C PRO A 106 -14.66 9.91 5.14
N LEU A 107 -14.13 9.71 6.36
CA LEU A 107 -14.15 10.74 7.40
C LEU A 107 -13.26 11.94 7.04
N LEU A 108 -12.12 11.71 6.40
CA LEU A 108 -11.25 12.78 5.89
C LEU A 108 -11.91 13.54 4.74
N ILE A 109 -12.58 12.82 3.82
CA ILE A 109 -13.39 13.45 2.76
C ILE A 109 -14.43 14.37 3.38
N ARG A 110 -15.23 13.85 4.32
CA ARG A 110 -16.27 14.61 5.01
C ARG A 110 -15.70 15.83 5.74
N GLY A 111 -14.54 15.68 6.39
CA GLY A 111 -13.83 16.77 7.05
C GLY A 111 -13.49 17.92 6.10
N LEU A 112 -12.92 17.62 4.92
CA LEU A 112 -12.64 18.64 3.91
C LEU A 112 -13.91 19.19 3.27
N SER A 113 -14.96 18.39 3.13
CA SER A 113 -16.25 18.88 2.63
C SER A 113 -16.91 19.90 3.57
N HIS A 114 -16.73 19.76 4.89
CA HIS A 114 -17.13 20.79 5.85
C HIS A 114 -16.36 22.11 5.70
N LEU A 115 -15.19 22.11 5.05
CA LEU A 115 -14.43 23.31 4.70
C LEU A 115 -14.87 23.94 3.37
N GLY A 116 -15.93 23.43 2.74
CA GLY A 116 -16.50 23.98 1.52
C GLY A 116 -16.03 23.32 0.22
N LEU A 117 -15.21 22.26 0.27
CA LEU A 117 -14.86 21.49 -0.92
C LEU A 117 -16.02 20.56 -1.30
N ASP A 118 -16.33 20.45 -2.59
CA ASP A 118 -17.23 19.40 -3.04
C ASP A 118 -16.63 18.01 -2.73
N PRO A 119 -17.45 16.97 -2.45
CA PRO A 119 -16.96 15.67 -2.00
C PRO A 119 -15.94 15.02 -2.94
N GLY A 120 -16.10 15.17 -4.25
CA GLY A 120 -15.16 14.62 -5.24
C GLY A 120 -13.80 15.30 -5.17
N SER A 121 -13.77 16.63 -5.10
CA SER A 121 -12.52 17.38 -4.94
C SER A 121 -11.88 17.14 -3.58
N ALA A 122 -12.67 17.00 -2.52
CA ALA A 122 -12.20 16.60 -1.19
C ALA A 122 -11.50 15.24 -1.23
N ALA A 123 -12.10 14.23 -1.88
CA ALA A 123 -11.51 12.90 -2.03
C ALA A 123 -10.17 12.93 -2.78
N LEU A 124 -10.11 13.63 -3.92
CA LEU A 124 -8.87 13.79 -4.67
C LEU A 124 -7.80 14.54 -3.86
N ALA A 125 -8.19 15.60 -3.13
CA ALA A 125 -7.27 16.33 -2.26
C ALA A 125 -6.69 15.45 -1.15
N VAL A 126 -7.52 14.65 -0.48
CA VAL A 126 -7.04 13.67 0.52
C VAL A 126 -6.06 12.69 -0.13
N SER A 127 -6.39 12.10 -1.27
CA SER A 127 -5.53 11.13 -1.96
C SER A 127 -4.21 11.74 -2.42
N TRP A 128 -4.20 12.98 -2.92
CA TRP A 128 -2.97 13.63 -3.40
C TRP A 128 -2.07 14.08 -2.24
N LEU A 129 -2.64 14.63 -1.16
CA LEU A 129 -1.89 14.92 0.06
C LEU A 129 -1.32 13.65 0.69
N ALA A 130 -2.11 12.58 0.72
CA ALA A 130 -1.66 11.28 1.17
C ALA A 130 -0.57 10.70 0.27
N SER A 131 -0.65 10.86 -1.05
CA SER A 131 0.40 10.44 -1.99
C SER A 131 1.73 11.14 -1.72
N LEU A 132 1.68 12.44 -1.39
CA LEU A 132 2.88 13.18 -0.95
C LEU A 132 3.44 12.60 0.36
N GLY A 133 2.57 12.34 1.34
CA GLY A 133 2.95 11.66 2.58
C GLY A 133 3.55 10.27 2.33
N ALA A 134 3.00 9.51 1.38
CA ALA A 134 3.49 8.20 0.98
C ALA A 134 4.89 8.29 0.37
N ALA A 135 5.14 9.22 -0.54
CA ALA A 135 6.48 9.41 -1.12
C ALA A 135 7.52 9.72 -0.05
N VAL A 136 7.20 10.57 0.92
CA VAL A 136 8.07 10.88 2.05
C VAL A 136 8.30 9.66 2.94
N ALA A 137 7.22 8.98 3.35
CA ALA A 137 7.30 7.83 4.23
C ALA A 137 8.06 6.65 3.61
N LEU A 138 7.85 6.38 2.31
CA LEU A 138 8.58 5.38 1.55
C LEU A 138 10.08 5.74 1.43
N HIS A 139 10.41 7.00 1.14
CA HIS A 139 11.81 7.44 1.09
C HIS A 139 12.50 7.23 2.43
N LEU A 140 11.84 7.61 3.53
CA LEU A 140 12.35 7.41 4.89
C LEU A 140 12.49 5.93 5.23
N LEU A 141 11.52 5.09 4.89
CA LEU A 141 11.57 3.65 5.14
C LEU A 141 12.70 2.98 4.37
N GLY A 142 12.78 3.22 3.05
CA GLY A 142 13.83 2.65 2.21
C GLY A 142 15.22 3.15 2.62
N THR A 143 15.35 4.42 3.02
CA THR A 143 16.59 4.97 3.57
C THR A 143 16.98 4.30 4.89
N THR A 144 15.99 4.10 5.77
CA THR A 144 16.20 3.48 7.09
C THR A 144 16.72 2.05 6.96
N LEU A 145 16.14 1.27 6.05
CA LEU A 145 16.44 -0.16 5.93
C LEU A 145 17.61 -0.47 4.99
N TYR A 146 17.78 0.31 3.91
CA TYR A 146 18.66 -0.06 2.79
C TYR A 146 19.46 1.14 2.22
N GLY A 147 19.44 2.29 2.88
CA GLY A 147 20.18 3.49 2.49
C GLY A 147 19.46 4.38 1.45
N ARG A 148 19.98 5.61 1.29
CA ARG A 148 19.28 6.71 0.58
C ARG A 148 18.91 6.40 -0.87
N ARG A 149 19.76 5.68 -1.61
CA ARG A 149 19.46 5.28 -3.00
C ARG A 149 18.26 4.35 -3.08
N SER A 150 18.19 3.39 -2.15
CA SER A 150 17.05 2.48 -2.01
C SER A 150 15.78 3.21 -1.57
N GLY A 151 15.92 4.29 -0.77
CA GLY A 151 14.83 5.22 -0.46
C GLY A 151 14.18 5.80 -1.73
N TYR A 152 14.98 6.41 -2.61
CA TYR A 152 14.47 6.92 -3.88
C TYR A 152 13.94 5.81 -4.81
N ALA A 153 14.64 4.66 -4.86
CA ALA A 153 14.21 3.51 -5.65
C ALA A 153 12.83 3.01 -5.19
N LEU A 154 12.58 2.93 -3.88
CA LEU A 154 11.29 2.53 -3.33
C LEU A 154 10.17 3.50 -3.72
N VAL A 155 10.43 4.81 -3.67
CA VAL A 155 9.45 5.82 -4.12
C VAL A 155 9.13 5.63 -5.59
N VAL A 156 10.12 5.60 -6.47
CA VAL A 156 9.86 5.53 -7.93
C VAL A 156 9.24 4.20 -8.33
N ILE A 157 9.71 3.06 -7.80
CA ILE A 157 9.17 1.74 -8.12
C ILE A 157 7.71 1.63 -7.65
N CYS A 158 7.40 2.08 -6.43
CA CYS A 158 6.03 2.08 -5.93
C CYS A 158 5.13 3.05 -6.70
N CYS A 159 5.60 4.28 -6.97
CA CYS A 159 4.82 5.30 -7.66
C CYS A 159 4.65 5.00 -9.15
N THR A 160 5.33 4.02 -9.71
CA THR A 160 5.22 3.68 -11.14
C THR A 160 4.89 2.21 -11.36
N ALA A 161 4.52 1.49 -10.30
CA ALA A 161 4.08 0.11 -10.38
C ALA A 161 2.80 -0.03 -11.21
N PRO A 162 2.51 -1.25 -11.74
CA PRO A 162 1.19 -1.54 -12.30
C PRO A 162 0.08 -1.12 -11.34
N MET A 163 -0.95 -0.47 -11.87
CA MET A 163 -2.06 0.10 -11.10
C MET A 163 -1.71 1.29 -10.18
N SER A 164 -0.52 1.89 -10.28
CA SER A 164 -0.17 3.09 -9.51
C SER A 164 -1.02 4.33 -9.85
N VAL A 165 -1.87 4.27 -10.88
CA VAL A 165 -2.91 5.27 -11.18
C VAL A 165 -3.83 5.55 -9.99
N VAL A 166 -4.07 4.56 -9.13
CA VAL A 166 -4.91 4.68 -7.91
C VAL A 166 -4.33 5.68 -6.92
N LEU A 167 -3.04 6.03 -7.03
CA LEU A 167 -2.41 7.08 -6.24
C LEU A 167 -2.87 8.50 -6.65
N SER A 168 -3.55 8.61 -7.79
CA SER A 168 -4.18 9.84 -8.28
C SER A 168 -5.71 9.84 -8.12
N MET A 169 -6.34 8.68 -7.93
CA MET A 169 -7.79 8.51 -7.87
C MET A 169 -8.34 8.78 -6.46
N ALA A 170 -9.67 8.92 -6.34
CA ALA A 170 -10.39 9.03 -5.07
C ALA A 170 -10.44 7.69 -4.30
N TYR A 171 -9.27 7.16 -4.03
CA TYR A 171 -9.01 5.85 -3.48
C TYR A 171 -8.17 5.95 -2.19
N SER A 172 -8.38 5.00 -1.29
CA SER A 172 -7.72 4.93 0.03
C SER A 172 -6.23 4.53 -0.02
N GLU A 173 -5.74 4.07 -1.16
CA GLU A 173 -4.44 3.43 -1.36
C GLU A 173 -3.29 4.35 -0.97
N SER A 174 -3.31 5.60 -1.42
CA SER A 174 -2.30 6.60 -1.06
C SER A 174 -2.21 6.80 0.44
N LEU A 175 -3.37 6.88 1.10
CA LEU A 175 -3.45 7.05 2.54
C LEU A 175 -2.90 5.82 3.26
N PHE A 176 -3.29 4.63 2.82
CA PHE A 176 -2.80 3.39 3.42
C PHE A 176 -1.27 3.25 3.29
N ILE A 177 -0.69 3.54 2.12
CA ILE A 177 0.76 3.48 1.89
C ILE A 177 1.51 4.48 2.79
N ALA A 178 1.02 5.72 2.89
CA ALA A 178 1.59 6.73 3.77
C ALA A 178 1.59 6.28 5.23
N LEU A 179 0.46 5.76 5.71
CA LEU A 179 0.29 5.31 7.08
C LEU A 179 1.15 4.08 7.38
N VAL A 180 1.18 3.07 6.50
CA VAL A 180 1.93 1.82 6.77
C VAL A 180 3.44 2.04 6.68
N ALA A 181 3.92 2.81 5.70
CA ALA A 181 5.33 3.14 5.61
C ALA A 181 5.76 4.02 6.79
N GLY A 182 4.94 5.02 7.16
CA GLY A 182 5.18 5.88 8.32
C GLY A 182 5.19 5.10 9.63
N MET A 183 4.23 4.18 9.82
CA MET A 183 4.14 3.29 10.97
C MET A 183 5.40 2.45 11.11
N LEU A 184 5.88 1.84 10.02
CA LEU A 184 7.09 1.03 10.01
C LEU A 184 8.34 1.88 10.31
N VAL A 185 8.45 3.10 9.78
CA VAL A 185 9.52 4.04 10.14
C VAL A 185 9.47 4.39 11.63
N ALA A 186 8.29 4.73 12.16
CA ALA A 186 8.11 5.06 13.57
C ALA A 186 8.47 3.89 14.48
N ALA A 187 8.02 2.68 14.16
CA ALA A 187 8.32 1.46 14.89
C ALA A 187 9.83 1.14 14.85
N HIS A 188 10.46 1.25 13.68
CA HIS A 188 11.91 1.03 13.55
C HIS A 188 12.72 2.04 14.37
N ARG A 189 12.24 3.28 14.49
CA ARG A 189 12.83 4.34 15.33
C ARG A 189 12.38 4.28 16.79
N ARG A 190 11.59 3.28 17.19
CA ARG A 190 11.02 3.12 18.53
C ARG A 190 10.18 4.33 19.02
N VAL A 191 9.58 5.07 18.09
CA VAL A 191 8.62 6.15 18.37
C VAL A 191 7.22 5.54 18.49
N TRP A 192 6.99 4.80 19.58
CA TRP A 192 5.84 3.91 19.71
C TRP A 192 4.48 4.61 19.68
N TRP A 193 4.36 5.83 20.23
CA TRP A 193 3.10 6.57 20.18
C TRP A 193 2.68 6.86 18.73
N ALA A 194 3.62 7.25 17.88
CA ALA A 194 3.38 7.52 16.47
C ALA A 194 3.10 6.22 15.72
N ALA A 195 3.84 5.15 16.02
CA ALA A 195 3.60 3.83 15.44
C ALA A 195 2.19 3.31 15.77
N GLY A 196 1.73 3.47 17.02
CA GLY A 196 0.38 3.08 17.44
C GLY A 196 -0.72 3.89 16.75
N LEU A 197 -0.57 5.22 16.68
CA LEU A 197 -1.53 6.08 16.00
C LEU A 197 -1.63 5.78 14.50
N LEU A 198 -0.48 5.64 13.83
CA LEU A 198 -0.43 5.29 12.41
C LEU A 198 -0.94 3.86 12.16
N GLY A 199 -0.68 2.92 13.07
CA GLY A 199 -1.18 1.55 13.00
C GLY A 199 -2.71 1.46 13.17
N LEU A 200 -3.28 2.22 14.10
CA LEU A 200 -4.73 2.36 14.22
C LEU A 200 -5.33 3.00 12.97
N ALA A 201 -4.71 4.07 12.47
CA ALA A 201 -5.14 4.72 11.24
C ALA A 201 -5.11 3.73 10.05
N CYS A 202 -4.04 2.94 9.88
CA CYS A 202 -3.98 1.84 8.90
C CYS A 202 -5.18 0.90 9.04
N ALA A 203 -5.42 0.40 10.25
CA ALA A 203 -6.51 -0.52 10.57
C ALA A 203 -7.91 0.06 10.28
N LEU A 204 -8.06 1.39 10.29
CA LEU A 204 -9.30 2.09 9.96
C LEU A 204 -9.37 2.56 8.50
N THR A 205 -8.38 2.27 7.66
CA THR A 205 -8.46 2.57 6.21
C THR A 205 -9.05 1.44 5.39
N ARG A 206 -8.68 0.18 5.68
CA ARG A 206 -9.00 -1.02 4.90
C ARG A 206 -8.80 -2.30 5.72
N PRO A 207 -9.36 -3.46 5.29
CA PRO A 207 -9.10 -4.76 5.94
C PRO A 207 -7.62 -5.14 6.02
N THR A 208 -6.83 -4.79 5.00
CA THR A 208 -5.38 -5.03 4.96
C THR A 208 -4.61 -4.30 6.06
N GLY A 209 -5.21 -3.32 6.73
CA GLY A 209 -4.66 -2.72 7.94
C GLY A 209 -4.47 -3.71 9.09
N ALA A 210 -5.17 -4.85 9.11
CA ALA A 210 -4.88 -5.95 10.04
C ALA A 210 -3.45 -6.48 9.88
N ALA A 211 -2.95 -6.58 8.65
CA ALA A 211 -1.56 -7.00 8.38
C ALA A 211 -0.55 -6.01 8.97
N ALA A 212 -0.84 -4.70 8.86
CA ALA A 212 -0.01 -3.65 9.45
C ALA A 212 -0.01 -3.73 10.98
N ALA A 213 -1.17 -3.96 11.60
CA ALA A 213 -1.29 -4.12 13.06
C ALA A 213 -0.52 -5.35 13.57
N VAL A 214 -0.60 -6.50 12.88
CA VAL A 214 0.17 -7.71 13.21
C VAL A 214 1.68 -7.45 13.10
N ALA A 215 2.12 -6.76 12.05
CA ALA A 215 3.51 -6.37 11.90
C ALA A 215 4.00 -5.46 13.04
N LEU A 216 3.18 -4.49 13.46
CA LEU A 216 3.48 -3.65 14.61
C LEU A 216 3.55 -4.45 15.91
N ALA A 217 2.67 -5.44 16.09
CA ALA A 217 2.73 -6.35 17.23
C ALA A 217 4.05 -7.16 17.25
N VAL A 218 4.51 -7.64 16.09
CA VAL A 218 5.82 -8.31 15.99
C VAL A 218 6.95 -7.33 16.32
N ALA A 219 6.93 -6.11 15.79
CA ALA A 219 7.92 -5.09 16.14
C ALA A 219 7.92 -4.79 17.65
N ALA A 220 6.75 -4.72 18.26
CA ALA A 220 6.59 -4.51 19.70
C ALA A 220 7.17 -5.67 20.51
N ILE A 221 6.89 -6.92 20.14
CA ILE A 221 7.43 -8.11 20.80
C ILE A 221 8.96 -8.14 20.72
N LEU A 222 9.54 -7.84 19.55
CA LEU A 222 10.99 -7.75 19.39
C LEU A 222 11.59 -6.67 20.31
N ALA A 223 10.98 -5.49 20.36
CA ALA A 223 11.46 -4.40 21.22
C ALA A 223 11.35 -4.71 22.72
N VAL A 224 10.27 -5.38 23.15
CA VAL A 224 10.08 -5.84 24.54
C VAL A 224 11.14 -6.87 24.93
N ARG A 225 11.52 -7.77 23.99
CA ARG A 225 12.57 -8.76 24.22
C ARG A 225 13.95 -8.12 24.38
N GLU A 226 14.21 -7.03 23.66
CA GLU A 226 15.46 -6.27 23.75
C GLU A 226 15.55 -5.43 25.02
N ASP A 227 14.45 -4.76 25.43
CA ASP A 227 14.39 -3.93 26.64
C ASP A 227 13.05 -4.13 27.39
N PRO A 228 12.96 -5.13 28.28
CA PRO A 228 11.74 -5.44 29.02
C PRO A 228 11.25 -4.30 29.93
N ALA A 229 12.13 -3.38 30.33
CA ALA A 229 11.77 -2.27 31.23
C ALA A 229 10.84 -1.26 30.53
N LYS A 230 10.94 -1.12 29.20
CA LYS A 230 10.13 -0.19 28.40
C LYS A 230 8.92 -0.85 27.75
N LYS A 231 8.49 -2.03 28.21
CA LYS A 231 7.47 -2.86 27.56
C LYS A 231 6.14 -2.19 27.26
N TRP A 232 5.69 -1.25 28.10
CA TRP A 232 4.36 -0.67 27.98
C TRP A 232 4.17 0.19 26.72
N GLN A 233 5.21 0.91 26.28
CA GLN A 233 5.14 1.75 25.08
C GLN A 233 4.88 0.93 23.79
N PRO A 234 5.70 -0.08 23.43
CA PRO A 234 5.45 -0.93 22.27
C PRO A 234 4.17 -1.76 22.40
N LEU A 235 3.87 -2.30 23.58
CA LEU A 235 2.66 -3.12 23.77
C LEU A 235 1.38 -2.28 23.61
N THR A 236 1.35 -1.05 24.13
CA THR A 236 0.21 -0.14 23.95
C THR A 236 0.05 0.23 22.47
N ALA A 237 1.14 0.54 21.77
CA ALA A 237 1.10 0.82 20.34
C ALA A 237 0.52 -0.34 19.52
N ALA A 238 0.96 -1.57 19.81
CA ALA A 238 0.45 -2.77 19.19
C ALA A 238 -1.04 -3.00 19.51
N ALA A 239 -1.44 -2.89 20.78
CA ALA A 239 -2.82 -3.09 21.22
C ALA A 239 -3.77 -2.08 20.54
N VAL A 240 -3.38 -0.81 20.48
CA VAL A 240 -4.14 0.26 19.81
C VAL A 240 -4.33 -0.04 18.32
N ALA A 241 -3.27 -0.48 17.62
CA ALA A 241 -3.38 -0.85 16.21
C ALA A 241 -4.25 -2.10 15.99
N LEU A 242 -4.06 -3.14 16.82
CA LEU A 242 -4.82 -4.40 16.75
C LEU A 242 -6.32 -4.21 17.02
N ALA A 243 -6.70 -3.19 17.79
CA ALA A 243 -8.10 -2.88 18.07
C ALA A 243 -8.85 -2.28 16.87
N GLY A 244 -8.15 -1.69 15.87
CA GLY A 244 -8.79 -0.89 14.82
C GLY A 244 -9.75 -1.68 13.92
N VAL A 245 -9.30 -2.78 13.31
CA VAL A 245 -10.16 -3.61 12.45
C VAL A 245 -11.33 -4.22 13.25
N PRO A 246 -11.11 -4.88 14.40
CA PRO A 246 -12.20 -5.38 15.22
C PRO A 246 -13.19 -4.30 15.68
N ALA A 247 -12.72 -3.09 16.00
CA ALA A 247 -13.60 -1.99 16.40
C ALA A 247 -14.55 -1.59 15.26
N PHE A 248 -14.05 -1.49 14.02
CA PHE A 248 -14.91 -1.17 12.88
C PHE A 248 -15.89 -2.31 12.56
N LEU A 249 -15.41 -3.55 12.50
CA LEU A 249 -16.27 -4.71 12.25
C LEU A 249 -17.34 -4.87 13.34
N GLY A 250 -16.96 -4.70 14.61
CA GLY A 250 -17.88 -4.72 15.73
C GLY A 250 -18.91 -3.59 15.68
N TRP A 251 -18.52 -2.40 15.22
CA TRP A 251 -19.46 -1.30 14.99
C TRP A 251 -20.44 -1.58 13.84
N VAL A 252 -19.98 -2.18 12.74
CA VAL A 252 -20.87 -2.64 11.65
C VAL A 252 -21.84 -3.68 12.19
N GLY A 253 -21.35 -4.66 12.94
CA GLY A 253 -22.19 -5.71 13.50
C GLY A 253 -23.19 -5.20 14.53
N TRP A 254 -22.79 -4.27 15.39
CA TRP A 254 -23.70 -3.59 16.32
C TRP A 254 -24.79 -2.80 15.57
N ARG A 255 -24.39 -2.09 14.50
CA ARG A 255 -25.31 -1.25 13.73
C ARG A 255 -26.36 -2.08 12.98
N VAL A 256 -25.93 -3.14 12.30
CA VAL A 256 -26.82 -4.01 11.53
C VAL A 256 -27.59 -4.98 12.44
N GLY A 257 -27.08 -5.25 13.64
CA GLY A 257 -27.63 -6.25 14.57
C GLY A 257 -27.11 -7.67 14.33
N GLU A 258 -26.06 -7.84 13.54
CA GLU A 258 -25.51 -9.15 13.18
C GLU A 258 -23.97 -9.12 13.07
N ALA A 259 -23.28 -10.01 13.79
CA ALA A 259 -21.82 -9.95 13.97
C ALA A 259 -21.01 -10.15 12.69
N ASP A 260 -21.52 -10.93 11.73
CA ASP A 260 -20.86 -11.21 10.45
C ASP A 260 -21.34 -10.31 9.30
N ALA A 261 -22.10 -9.24 9.60
CA ALA A 261 -22.74 -8.40 8.61
C ALA A 261 -21.79 -7.82 7.56
N TRP A 262 -20.59 -7.39 7.98
CA TRP A 262 -19.58 -6.87 7.04
C TRP A 262 -19.20 -7.90 5.97
N PHE A 263 -19.06 -9.18 6.36
CA PHE A 263 -18.71 -10.25 5.42
C PHE A 263 -19.86 -10.55 4.45
N LYS A 264 -21.11 -10.53 4.92
CA LYS A 264 -22.28 -10.71 4.06
C LYS A 264 -22.43 -9.59 3.04
N ILE A 265 -22.22 -8.34 3.45
CA ILE A 265 -22.27 -7.16 2.55
C ILE A 265 -21.18 -7.25 1.49
N GLN A 266 -19.97 -7.69 1.88
CA GLN A 266 -18.86 -7.89 0.95
C GLN A 266 -19.13 -9.02 -0.06
N ALA A 267 -19.71 -10.12 0.40
CA ALA A 267 -20.06 -11.26 -0.45
C ALA A 267 -21.19 -10.93 -1.44
N ALA A 268 -22.19 -10.15 -1.01
CA ALA A 268 -23.36 -9.80 -1.80
C ALA A 268 -23.02 -9.04 -3.10
N GLU A 269 -22.17 -8.00 -3.00
CA GLU A 269 -21.87 -7.13 -4.14
C GLU A 269 -20.66 -7.57 -4.95
N TRP A 270 -19.57 -7.93 -4.28
CA TRP A 270 -18.28 -8.16 -4.93
C TRP A 270 -17.90 -9.64 -4.97
N GLY A 271 -18.80 -10.55 -4.57
CA GLY A 271 -18.50 -11.99 -4.46
C GLY A 271 -17.30 -12.26 -3.54
N THR A 272 -17.05 -11.37 -2.60
CA THR A 272 -15.80 -11.34 -1.85
C THR A 272 -15.92 -12.17 -0.57
N ALA A 273 -15.17 -13.28 -0.52
CA ALA A 273 -15.05 -14.17 0.62
C ALA A 273 -13.60 -14.67 0.75
N PHE A 274 -13.20 -15.11 1.94
CA PHE A 274 -11.90 -15.77 2.11
C PHE A 274 -12.03 -17.24 1.73
N ASP A 275 -11.43 -17.64 0.62
CA ASP A 275 -11.58 -18.96 0.00
C ASP A 275 -10.25 -19.74 -0.04
N PHE A 276 -9.29 -19.31 0.79
CA PHE A 276 -7.95 -19.88 0.90
C PHE A 276 -7.17 -19.90 -0.43
N GLY A 277 -7.57 -19.04 -1.38
CA GLY A 277 -6.90 -18.86 -2.66
C GLY A 277 -7.33 -19.85 -3.74
N SER A 278 -8.41 -20.59 -3.50
CA SER A 278 -8.98 -21.50 -4.50
C SER A 278 -9.28 -20.77 -5.82
N SER A 279 -9.92 -19.59 -5.75
CA SER A 279 -10.29 -18.77 -6.91
C SER A 279 -9.06 -18.29 -7.68
N ILE A 280 -7.98 -17.92 -6.98
CA ILE A 280 -6.74 -17.48 -7.63
C ILE A 280 -6.02 -18.65 -8.30
N LEU A 281 -6.00 -19.82 -7.68
CA LEU A 281 -5.39 -21.01 -8.28
C LEU A 281 -6.16 -21.45 -9.54
N THR A 282 -7.49 -21.46 -9.49
CA THR A 282 -8.33 -21.72 -10.67
C THR A 282 -8.08 -20.67 -11.76
N PHE A 283 -8.13 -19.38 -11.42
CA PHE A 283 -7.84 -18.30 -12.37
C PHE A 283 -6.46 -18.44 -13.03
N LEU A 284 -5.42 -18.72 -12.25
CA LEU A 284 -4.06 -18.92 -12.79
C LEU A 284 -3.98 -20.17 -13.65
N GLY A 285 -4.59 -21.28 -13.23
CA GLY A 285 -4.62 -22.54 -13.99
C GLY A 285 -5.28 -22.34 -15.35
N ASP A 286 -6.48 -21.77 -15.36
CA ASP A 286 -7.25 -21.52 -16.58
C ASP A 286 -6.50 -20.51 -17.48
N THR A 287 -6.10 -19.36 -16.94
CA THR A 287 -5.45 -18.30 -17.72
C THR A 287 -4.12 -18.75 -18.33
N LEU A 288 -3.30 -19.53 -17.60
CA LEU A 288 -1.99 -19.96 -18.10
C LEU A 288 -2.06 -21.16 -19.06
N THR A 289 -3.19 -21.88 -19.10
CA THR A 289 -3.34 -23.07 -19.97
C THR A 289 -4.22 -22.81 -21.19
N THR A 290 -5.34 -22.12 -21.03
CA THR A 290 -6.31 -21.87 -22.10
C THR A 290 -6.30 -20.43 -22.60
N GLY A 291 -5.84 -19.49 -21.75
CA GLY A 291 -5.51 -18.10 -22.11
C GLY A 291 -6.53 -17.35 -22.96
N ASP A 292 -7.53 -16.72 -22.35
CA ASP A 292 -8.44 -15.80 -23.05
C ASP A 292 -8.11 -14.33 -22.77
N GLY A 293 -7.33 -13.74 -23.68
CA GLY A 293 -7.09 -12.31 -23.71
C GLY A 293 -5.90 -11.82 -22.87
N TRP A 294 -5.44 -10.62 -23.21
CA TRP A 294 -4.19 -10.10 -22.68
C TRP A 294 -4.30 -9.59 -21.24
N VAL A 295 -5.45 -9.04 -20.83
CA VAL A 295 -5.64 -8.49 -19.46
C VAL A 295 -5.57 -9.61 -18.42
N PRO A 296 -6.35 -10.70 -18.50
CA PRO A 296 -6.19 -11.85 -17.60
C PRO A 296 -4.75 -12.35 -17.55
N MET A 297 -4.11 -12.53 -18.71
CA MET A 297 -2.71 -12.98 -18.78
C MET A 297 -1.76 -12.01 -18.06
N SER A 298 -1.90 -10.70 -18.27
CA SER A 298 -1.07 -9.69 -17.62
C SER A 298 -1.24 -9.71 -16.10
N VAL A 299 -2.47 -9.86 -15.61
CA VAL A 299 -2.78 -9.95 -14.19
C VAL A 299 -2.14 -11.21 -13.60
N ALA A 300 -2.31 -12.36 -14.26
CA ALA A 300 -1.71 -13.62 -13.85
C ALA A 300 -0.17 -13.49 -13.71
N LEU A 301 0.49 -12.88 -14.71
CA LEU A 301 1.94 -12.65 -14.66
C LEU A 301 2.35 -11.68 -13.55
N ILE A 302 1.58 -10.61 -13.29
CA ILE A 302 1.84 -9.69 -12.18
C ILE A 302 1.71 -10.42 -10.83
N LEU A 303 0.70 -11.27 -10.66
CA LEU A 303 0.52 -12.08 -9.46
C LEU A 303 1.66 -13.07 -9.26
N VAL A 304 2.07 -13.79 -10.31
CA VAL A 304 3.21 -14.71 -10.22
C VAL A 304 4.51 -13.94 -9.91
N ALA A 305 4.76 -12.83 -10.59
CA ALA A 305 5.93 -11.99 -10.36
C ALA A 305 5.99 -11.44 -8.92
N ALA A 306 4.85 -11.00 -8.37
CA ALA A 306 4.78 -10.53 -6.99
C ALA A 306 5.04 -11.65 -5.97
N ALA A 307 4.52 -12.86 -6.21
CA ALA A 307 4.80 -14.04 -5.39
C ALA A 307 6.29 -14.42 -5.41
N VAL A 308 6.89 -14.47 -6.60
CA VAL A 308 8.33 -14.73 -6.77
C VAL A 308 9.16 -13.64 -6.09
N ALA A 309 8.82 -12.37 -6.30
CA ALA A 309 9.54 -11.26 -5.67
C ALA A 309 9.45 -11.31 -4.14
N ALA A 310 8.28 -11.64 -3.57
CA ALA A 310 8.15 -11.84 -2.14
C ALA A 310 9.02 -13.01 -1.64
N GLY A 311 9.07 -14.13 -2.36
CA GLY A 311 9.96 -15.26 -2.05
C GLY A 311 11.44 -14.87 -2.06
N VAL A 312 11.89 -14.13 -3.08
CA VAL A 312 13.25 -13.59 -3.17
C VAL A 312 13.54 -12.62 -2.01
N ALA A 313 12.59 -11.74 -1.68
CA ALA A 313 12.72 -10.81 -0.57
C ALA A 313 12.91 -11.56 0.75
N LEU A 314 12.09 -12.58 1.03
CA LEU A 314 12.14 -13.41 2.23
C LEU A 314 13.46 -14.20 2.32
N ALA A 315 13.97 -14.72 1.21
CA ALA A 315 15.29 -15.35 1.15
C ALA A 315 16.41 -14.37 1.54
N GLY A 316 16.24 -13.08 1.23
CA GLY A 316 17.11 -11.99 1.67
C GLY A 316 16.97 -11.59 3.15
N ARG A 317 16.11 -12.26 3.93
CA ARG A 317 15.87 -12.03 5.37
C ARG A 317 15.63 -10.55 5.69
N PRO A 318 14.54 -9.95 5.17
CA PRO A 318 14.25 -8.55 5.40
C PRO A 318 13.90 -8.34 6.88
N TRP A 319 13.79 -7.09 7.30
CA TRP A 319 13.37 -6.77 8.66
C TRP A 319 12.04 -7.46 8.98
N LEU A 320 12.02 -8.25 10.06
CA LEU A 320 10.93 -9.21 10.32
C LEU A 320 9.52 -8.57 10.34
N PRO A 321 9.27 -7.41 10.97
CA PRO A 321 7.98 -6.72 10.88
C PRO A 321 7.53 -6.43 9.44
N LEU A 322 8.44 -6.01 8.57
CA LEU A 322 8.14 -5.76 7.16
C LEU A 322 7.82 -7.06 6.41
N ALA A 323 8.53 -8.15 6.72
CA ALA A 323 8.24 -9.48 6.18
C ALA A 323 6.85 -9.96 6.60
N VAL A 324 6.52 -9.85 7.90
CA VAL A 324 5.21 -10.24 8.44
C VAL A 324 4.09 -9.42 7.83
N TYR A 325 4.25 -8.09 7.73
CA TYR A 325 3.29 -7.24 7.02
C TYR A 325 3.05 -7.74 5.60
N GLY A 326 4.13 -7.94 4.83
CA GLY A 326 4.04 -8.37 3.45
C GLY A 326 3.37 -9.72 3.28
N VAL A 327 3.79 -10.72 4.06
CA VAL A 327 3.22 -12.08 3.99
C VAL A 327 1.74 -12.08 4.37
N VAL A 328 1.36 -11.44 5.49
CA VAL A 328 -0.05 -11.40 5.91
C VAL A 328 -0.89 -10.63 4.89
N ALA A 329 -0.40 -9.51 4.36
CA ALA A 329 -1.10 -8.78 3.31
C ALA A 329 -1.26 -9.61 2.02
N MET A 330 -0.24 -10.38 1.61
CA MET A 330 -0.37 -11.30 0.49
C MET A 330 -1.37 -12.42 0.77
N VAL A 331 -1.37 -13.01 1.96
CA VAL A 331 -2.39 -14.00 2.33
C VAL A 331 -3.79 -13.42 2.19
N LEU A 332 -4.02 -12.17 2.61
CA LEU A 332 -5.31 -11.50 2.43
C LEU A 332 -5.65 -11.26 0.95
N VAL A 333 -4.68 -10.91 0.11
CA VAL A 333 -4.92 -10.64 -1.32
C VAL A 333 -5.15 -11.93 -2.12
N TYR A 334 -4.27 -12.93 -1.95
CA TYR A 334 -4.32 -14.20 -2.68
C TYR A 334 -5.37 -15.15 -2.12
N GLY A 335 -5.67 -15.07 -0.82
CA GLY A 335 -6.62 -15.96 -0.14
C GLY A 335 -8.09 -15.54 -0.25
N GLN A 336 -8.36 -14.45 -0.96
CA GLN A 336 -9.69 -13.88 -1.11
C GLN A 336 -10.21 -14.12 -2.54
N ALA A 337 -11.48 -14.51 -2.66
CA ALA A 337 -12.24 -14.55 -3.90
C ALA A 337 -12.52 -13.14 -4.46
N GLY A 338 -13.35 -13.05 -5.49
CA GLY A 338 -13.72 -11.79 -6.15
C GLY A 338 -12.84 -11.48 -7.37
N TYR A 339 -12.82 -10.20 -7.75
CA TYR A 339 -12.28 -9.77 -9.03
C TYR A 339 -10.76 -9.95 -9.16
N TYR A 340 -10.32 -10.78 -10.11
CA TYR A 340 -8.90 -11.01 -10.40
C TYR A 340 -8.19 -9.72 -10.83
N HIS A 341 -8.84 -8.88 -11.64
CA HIS A 341 -8.27 -7.65 -12.19
C HIS A 341 -8.02 -6.56 -11.13
N SER A 342 -8.61 -6.69 -9.94
CA SER A 342 -8.35 -5.79 -8.81
C SER A 342 -7.11 -6.16 -8.00
N LYS A 343 -6.64 -7.40 -8.10
CA LYS A 343 -5.54 -7.90 -7.27
C LYS A 343 -4.23 -7.13 -7.47
N PRO A 344 -3.81 -6.71 -8.70
CA PRO A 344 -2.62 -5.88 -8.87
C PRO A 344 -2.67 -4.56 -8.08
N ARG A 345 -3.84 -3.89 -8.01
CA ARG A 345 -4.05 -2.70 -7.18
C ARG A 345 -3.87 -3.03 -5.69
N LEU A 346 -4.41 -4.14 -5.23
CA LEU A 346 -4.29 -4.56 -3.82
C LEU A 346 -2.85 -4.96 -3.43
N LEU A 347 -2.02 -5.33 -4.40
CA LEU A 347 -0.59 -5.62 -4.18
C LEU A 347 0.30 -4.36 -4.13
N LEU A 348 -0.17 -3.21 -4.64
CA LEU A 348 0.58 -1.97 -4.62
C LEU A 348 1.12 -1.59 -3.23
N PRO A 349 0.34 -1.64 -2.12
CA PRO A 349 0.86 -1.35 -0.79
C PRO A 349 1.71 -2.46 -0.18
N VAL A 350 1.83 -3.64 -0.80
CA VAL A 350 2.55 -4.79 -0.26
C VAL A 350 4.04 -4.65 -0.53
N LEU A 351 4.70 -3.76 0.24
CA LEU A 351 6.09 -3.35 0.03
C LEU A 351 7.10 -4.50 -0.09
N LEU A 352 6.81 -5.66 0.52
CA LEU A 352 7.63 -6.88 0.42
C LEU A 352 7.86 -7.32 -1.04
N THR A 353 6.85 -7.20 -1.90
CA THR A 353 6.93 -7.59 -3.32
C THR A 353 7.84 -6.65 -4.12
N LEU A 354 8.06 -5.42 -3.64
CA LEU A 354 8.90 -4.42 -4.30
C LEU A 354 10.37 -4.49 -3.85
N LEU A 355 10.65 -5.10 -2.69
CA LEU A 355 11.98 -5.09 -2.06
C LEU A 355 13.11 -5.60 -2.95
N PRO A 356 12.98 -6.71 -3.70
CA PRO A 356 14.11 -7.20 -4.51
C PRO A 356 14.53 -6.17 -5.56
N ALA A 357 13.55 -5.55 -6.24
CA ALA A 357 13.81 -4.52 -7.24
C ALA A 357 14.44 -3.26 -6.61
N VAL A 358 13.96 -2.86 -5.43
CA VAL A 358 14.49 -1.71 -4.67
C VAL A 358 15.94 -1.93 -4.27
N VAL A 359 16.25 -3.09 -3.68
CA VAL A 359 17.60 -3.43 -3.23
C VAL A 359 18.54 -3.60 -4.43
N ALA A 360 18.08 -4.22 -5.52
CA ALA A 360 18.84 -4.34 -6.75
C ALA A 360 19.16 -2.97 -7.36
N ALA A 361 18.17 -2.07 -7.46
CA ALA A 361 18.36 -0.72 -7.96
C ALA A 361 19.32 0.12 -7.10
N GLY A 362 19.26 -0.06 -5.77
CA GLY A 362 20.18 0.62 -4.84
C GLY A 362 21.65 0.20 -5.00
N ARG A 363 21.90 -1.04 -5.43
CA ARG A 363 23.25 -1.62 -5.61
C ARG A 363 23.77 -1.56 -7.04
N ALA A 364 22.88 -1.48 -8.02
CA ALA A 364 23.24 -1.48 -9.43
C ALA A 364 24.00 -0.21 -9.85
N ARG A 365 24.70 -0.30 -10.99
CA ARG A 365 25.27 0.87 -11.65
C ARG A 365 24.13 1.84 -12.04
N PRO A 366 24.30 3.16 -11.90
CA PRO A 366 23.21 4.11 -12.12
C PRO A 366 22.50 3.95 -13.46
N ARG A 367 23.24 3.73 -14.55
CA ARG A 367 22.67 3.53 -15.90
C ARG A 367 21.74 2.31 -15.98
N VAL A 368 22.11 1.21 -15.32
CA VAL A 368 21.32 -0.02 -15.30
C VAL A 368 20.06 0.16 -14.45
N ALA A 369 20.20 0.78 -13.28
CA ALA A 369 19.07 1.09 -12.41
C ALA A 369 18.06 2.02 -13.12
N ILE A 370 18.55 3.07 -13.77
CA ILE A 370 17.70 4.03 -14.53
C ILE A 370 16.97 3.31 -15.66
N LEU A 371 17.66 2.50 -16.47
CA LEU A 371 17.03 1.79 -17.58
C LEU A 371 15.94 0.81 -17.09
N ALA A 372 16.23 0.04 -16.04
CA ALA A 372 15.28 -0.91 -15.48
C ALA A 372 14.05 -0.21 -14.87
N ILE A 373 14.27 0.87 -14.11
CA ILE A 373 13.19 1.67 -13.52
C ILE A 373 12.38 2.37 -14.62
N ALA A 374 13.02 2.86 -15.69
CA ALA A 374 12.32 3.48 -16.81
C ALA A 374 11.42 2.48 -17.55
N ALA A 375 11.89 1.25 -17.78
CA ALA A 375 11.08 0.18 -18.37
C ALA A 375 9.89 -0.21 -17.47
N TRP A 376 10.14 -0.38 -16.17
CA TRP A 376 9.10 -0.61 -15.16
C TRP A 376 8.05 0.51 -15.17
N ALA A 377 8.52 1.77 -15.16
CA ALA A 377 7.64 2.91 -15.12
C ALA A 377 6.84 3.10 -16.41
N ALA A 378 7.45 2.87 -17.58
CA ALA A 378 6.75 2.92 -18.86
C ALA A 378 5.60 1.91 -18.88
N PHE A 379 5.84 0.66 -18.46
CA PHE A 379 4.80 -0.35 -18.38
C PHE A 379 3.75 0.00 -17.32
N GLY A 380 4.15 0.25 -16.07
CA GLY A 380 3.20 0.39 -14.97
C GLY A 380 2.31 1.64 -15.06
N LEU A 381 2.87 2.77 -15.55
CA LEU A 381 2.09 3.99 -15.77
C LEU A 381 1.11 3.84 -16.94
N TRP A 382 1.55 3.24 -18.05
CA TRP A 382 0.66 2.92 -19.17
C TRP A 382 -0.43 1.92 -18.75
N TYR A 383 -0.06 0.86 -18.03
CA TYR A 383 -0.97 -0.19 -17.58
C TYR A 383 -2.08 0.38 -16.69
N GLY A 384 -1.72 1.20 -15.70
CA GLY A 384 -2.71 1.87 -14.85
C GLY A 384 -3.65 2.78 -15.65
N ALA A 385 -3.12 3.55 -16.61
CA ALA A 385 -3.95 4.41 -17.45
C ALA A 385 -4.89 3.59 -18.35
N TYR A 386 -4.40 2.51 -18.95
CA TYR A 386 -5.19 1.60 -19.78
C TYR A 386 -6.32 0.94 -18.98
N MET A 387 -6.00 0.42 -17.79
CA MET A 387 -6.97 -0.27 -16.93
C MET A 387 -8.10 0.65 -16.46
N VAL A 388 -7.89 1.98 -16.46
CA VAL A 388 -8.93 2.97 -16.13
C VAL A 388 -9.69 3.45 -17.35
N ALA A 389 -8.99 3.81 -18.43
CA ALA A 389 -9.61 4.45 -19.59
C ALA A 389 -10.19 3.47 -20.61
N VAL A 390 -9.56 2.31 -20.81
CA VAL A 390 -9.87 1.43 -21.96
C VAL A 390 -10.50 0.11 -21.51
N TRP A 391 -10.07 -0.42 -20.37
CA TRP A 391 -10.63 -1.66 -19.83
C TRP A 391 -12.07 -1.41 -19.31
N PRO A 392 -13.08 -2.15 -19.79
CA PRO A 392 -14.48 -1.83 -19.50
C PRO A 392 -14.95 -2.30 -18.11
N TYR A 393 -14.17 -3.12 -17.40
CA TYR A 393 -14.56 -3.67 -16.10
C TYR A 393 -13.86 -2.97 -14.94
N THR A 394 -14.44 -3.08 -13.74
CA THR A 394 -13.95 -2.49 -12.49
C THR A 394 -12.51 -2.86 -12.15
N ILE A 395 -11.79 -2.06 -11.34
CA ILE A 395 -10.43 -2.39 -10.84
C ILE A 395 -10.30 -2.31 -9.32
#